data_AF-A0A060BXE6-F1
#
_entry.id   AF-A0A060BXE6-F1
#
_cell.length_a   1.000
_cell.length_b   1.000
_cell.length_c   1.000
_cell.angle_alpha   90.00
_cell.angle_beta   90.00
_cell.angle_gamma   90.00
#
_symmetry.space_group_name_H-M   'P 1'
#
loop_
_entity.id
_entity.type
_entity.pdbx_description
1 polymer ?
#
loop_
_entity_poly.entity_id
_entity_poly.type
_entity_poly.pdbx_seq_one_letter_code
_entity_poly.pdbx_strand_id
1 'polypeptide(L)'
;TNGYSKQVNYSMAGDADVRAVGSTILALRHAPAGVPAAVKTNATKNAAFIQYTLYDKYFQPIPGYDQSGCHYLLSWGCGFGIGLVVDGAEQSYWGFRIGNSEVHHGYNGIDVAYGARDGC
;
A
#
# COMPACT_ATOMS: atom_id res chain seq x y z
N THR A 1 22.08 -23.07 5.75
CA THR A 1 21.79 -22.88 7.19
C THR A 1 20.44 -22.17 7.32
N ASN A 2 19.53 -22.68 8.16
CA ASN A 2 18.34 -21.93 8.60
C ASN A 2 18.75 -21.07 9.80
N GLY A 3 18.49 -19.77 9.75
CA GLY A 3 18.87 -18.84 10.81
C GLY A 3 18.02 -17.57 10.81
N TYR A 4 18.07 -16.83 11.91
CA TYR A 4 17.38 -15.55 12.06
C TYR A 4 18.35 -14.39 11.84
N SER A 5 17.88 -13.33 11.19
CA SER A 5 18.60 -12.06 11.05
C SER A 5 17.82 -10.93 11.70
N LYS A 6 18.54 -9.92 12.22
CA LYS A 6 17.94 -8.66 12.66
C LYS A 6 17.23 -8.03 11.46
N GLN A 7 16.00 -7.55 11.66
CA GLN A 7 15.15 -7.08 10.58
C GLN A 7 14.12 -6.08 11.10
N VAL A 8 13.54 -5.28 10.20
CA VAL A 8 12.36 -4.44 10.46
C VAL A 8 11.26 -4.79 9.47
N ASN A 9 10.04 -4.90 9.96
CA ASN A 9 8.86 -5.24 9.19
C ASN A 9 7.76 -4.23 9.48
N TYR A 10 7.04 -3.83 8.45
CA TYR A 10 5.92 -2.91 8.52
C TYR A 10 4.70 -3.56 7.87
N SER A 11 3.54 -3.31 8.46
CA SER A 11 2.24 -3.71 7.92
C SER A 11 1.39 -2.46 7.78
N MET A 12 0.84 -2.27 6.58
CA MET A 12 -0.07 -1.18 6.26
C MET A 12 -1.52 -1.65 6.38
N ALA A 13 -2.41 -0.78 6.88
CA ALA A 13 -3.85 -1.01 6.90
C ALA A 13 -4.49 -0.24 5.75
N GLY A 14 -5.00 -0.97 4.74
CA GLY A 14 -5.46 -0.38 3.48
C GLY A 14 -6.56 0.66 3.66
N ASP A 15 -7.50 0.41 4.57
CA ASP A 15 -8.63 1.30 4.85
C ASP A 15 -8.19 2.67 5.42
N ALA A 16 -7.18 2.69 6.29
CA ALA A 16 -6.69 3.90 6.93
C ALA A 16 -6.00 4.82 5.91
N ASP A 17 -5.14 4.24 5.08
CA ASP A 17 -4.40 4.96 4.04
C ASP A 17 -5.36 5.50 2.97
N VAL A 18 -6.36 4.71 2.58
CA VAL A 18 -7.44 5.13 1.67
C VAL A 18 -8.23 6.29 2.28
N ARG A 19 -8.57 6.23 3.58
CA ARG A 19 -9.27 7.31 4.27
C ARG A 19 -8.45 8.60 4.32
N ALA A 20 -7.13 8.50 4.48
CA ALA A 20 -6.24 9.66 4.49
C ALA A 20 -6.17 10.34 3.11
N VAL A 21 -6.08 9.55 2.03
CA VAL A 21 -6.17 10.06 0.66
C VAL A 21 -7.54 10.68 0.40
N GLY A 22 -8.63 10.00 0.77
CA GLY A 22 -9.99 10.51 0.63
C GLY A 22 -10.22 11.84 1.35
N SER A 23 -9.67 11.99 2.55
CA SER A 23 -9.72 13.26 3.30
C SER A 23 -8.98 14.38 2.58
N THR A 24 -7.86 14.07 1.93
CA THR A 24 -7.12 15.05 1.12
C THR A 24 -7.91 15.46 -0.13
N ILE A 25 -8.54 14.50 -0.82
CA ILE A 25 -9.42 14.77 -1.97
C ILE A 25 -10.58 15.68 -1.54
N LEU A 26 -11.21 15.39 -0.39
CA LEU A 26 -12.28 16.21 0.14
C LEU A 26 -11.81 17.64 0.44
N ALA A 27 -10.64 17.79 1.07
CA ALA A 27 -10.04 19.09 1.34
C ALA A 27 -9.78 19.89 0.04
N LEU A 28 -9.30 19.22 -1.01
CA LEU A 28 -9.05 19.85 -2.32
C LEU A 28 -10.35 20.28 -3.01
N ARG A 29 -11.45 19.56 -2.82
CA ARG A 29 -12.77 19.95 -3.33
C ARG A 29 -13.34 21.19 -2.64
N HIS A 30 -13.10 21.35 -1.33
CA HIS A 30 -13.67 22.47 -0.56
C HIS A 30 -12.77 23.70 -0.49
N ALA A 31 -11.45 23.52 -0.41
CA ALA A 31 -10.49 24.61 -0.21
C ALA A 31 -9.17 24.35 -0.96
N PRO A 32 -9.17 24.30 -2.30
CA PRO A 32 -8.00 23.89 -3.09
C PRO A 32 -6.75 24.75 -2.85
N ALA A 33 -6.94 26.06 -2.65
CA ALA A 33 -5.85 26.99 -2.32
C ALA A 33 -5.34 26.86 -0.87
N GLY A 34 -6.13 26.25 0.03
CA GLY A 34 -5.80 26.04 1.43
C GLY A 34 -5.03 24.75 1.71
N VAL A 35 -4.93 23.83 0.75
CA VAL A 35 -4.21 22.57 0.91
C VAL A 35 -2.72 22.75 0.58
N PRO A 36 -1.80 22.55 1.54
CA PRO A 36 -0.37 22.71 1.30
C PRO A 36 0.13 21.79 0.19
N ALA A 37 1.12 22.25 -0.59
CA ALA A 37 1.74 21.46 -1.66
C ALA A 37 2.29 20.11 -1.15
N ALA A 38 2.91 20.10 0.03
CA ALA A 38 3.43 18.88 0.63
C ALA A 38 2.32 17.85 0.93
N VAL A 39 1.14 18.30 1.37
CA VAL A 39 0.00 17.40 1.64
C VAL A 39 -0.50 16.76 0.35
N LYS A 40 -0.62 17.54 -0.74
CA LYS A 40 -0.96 17.02 -2.07
C LYS A 40 0.03 15.96 -2.54
N THR A 41 1.32 16.28 -2.50
CA THR A 41 2.38 15.35 -2.90
C THR A 41 2.38 14.08 -2.04
N ASN A 42 2.17 14.20 -0.74
CA ASN A 42 2.14 13.05 0.16
C ASN A 42 0.90 12.17 -0.09
N ALA A 43 -0.26 12.75 -0.36
CA ALA A 43 -1.47 11.99 -0.70
C ALA A 43 -1.30 11.24 -2.02
N THR A 44 -0.73 11.87 -3.06
CA THR A 44 -0.43 11.19 -4.33
C THR A 44 0.56 10.04 -4.14
N LYS A 45 1.63 10.26 -3.35
CA LYS A 45 2.57 9.19 -3.00
C LYS A 45 1.88 8.06 -2.25
N ASN A 46 1.03 8.37 -1.28
CA ASN A 46 0.31 7.35 -0.53
C ASN A 46 -0.62 6.54 -1.43
N ALA A 47 -1.35 7.20 -2.33
CA ALA A 47 -2.21 6.54 -3.31
C ALA A 47 -1.43 5.57 -4.22
N ALA A 48 -0.18 5.90 -4.57
CA ALA A 48 0.68 4.99 -5.32
C ALA A 48 1.07 3.74 -4.50
N PHE A 49 1.33 3.88 -3.20
CA PHE A 49 1.68 2.74 -2.33
C PHE A 49 0.47 1.88 -1.94
N ILE A 50 -0.73 2.45 -1.85
CA ILE A 50 -1.98 1.70 -1.63
C ILE A 50 -2.17 0.61 -2.71
N GLN A 51 -1.62 0.79 -3.91
CA GLN A 51 -1.73 -0.22 -4.97
C GLN A 51 -1.17 -1.60 -4.57
N TYR A 52 -0.27 -1.69 -3.59
CA TYR A 52 0.19 -3.00 -3.08
C TYR A 52 -0.93 -3.82 -2.42
N THR A 53 -1.99 -3.18 -1.91
CA THR A 53 -3.15 -3.89 -1.35
C THR A 53 -4.08 -4.43 -2.42
N LEU A 54 -3.78 -4.22 -3.70
CA LEU A 54 -4.58 -4.75 -4.81
C LEU A 54 -4.11 -6.12 -5.27
N TYR A 55 -3.01 -6.62 -4.71
CA TYR A 55 -2.37 -7.87 -5.11
C TYR A 55 -2.50 -8.96 -4.05
N ASP A 56 -2.59 -10.20 -4.51
CA ASP A 56 -2.42 -11.41 -3.71
C ASP A 56 -1.17 -11.33 -2.83
N LYS A 57 -1.22 -11.96 -1.64
CA LYS A 57 -0.14 -11.96 -0.66
C LYS A 57 1.23 -12.29 -1.24
N TYR A 58 1.28 -13.26 -2.14
CA TYR A 58 2.51 -13.71 -2.78
C TYR A 58 2.49 -13.52 -4.30
N PHE A 59 1.68 -12.57 -4.78
CA PHE A 59 1.52 -12.27 -6.20
C PHE A 59 1.14 -13.50 -7.03
N GLN A 60 0.38 -14.43 -6.42
CA GLN A 60 -0.12 -15.60 -7.13
C GLN A 60 -1.21 -15.21 -8.13
N PRO A 61 -1.28 -15.84 -9.30
CA PRO A 61 -2.38 -15.66 -10.23
C PRO A 61 -3.74 -15.86 -9.56
N ILE A 62 -4.71 -15.02 -9.91
CA ILE A 62 -6.11 -15.20 -9.51
C ILE A 62 -6.79 -16.04 -10.58
N PRO A 63 -7.19 -17.30 -10.27
CA PRO A 63 -7.74 -18.20 -11.26
C PRO A 63 -8.97 -17.60 -11.97
N GLY A 64 -8.93 -17.56 -13.30
CA GLY A 64 -10.02 -17.03 -14.12
C GLY A 64 -10.17 -15.51 -14.13
N TYR A 65 -9.21 -14.76 -13.56
CA TYR A 65 -9.31 -13.30 -13.48
C TYR A 65 -8.05 -12.56 -13.94
N ASP A 66 -6.94 -12.65 -13.20
CA ASP A 66 -5.73 -11.89 -13.50
C ASP A 66 -4.47 -12.71 -13.16
N GLN A 67 -3.61 -12.91 -14.16
CA GLN A 67 -2.36 -13.68 -14.02
C GLN A 67 -1.28 -12.92 -13.24
N SER A 68 -1.42 -11.60 -13.07
CA SER A 68 -0.52 -10.78 -12.24
C SER A 68 -0.80 -10.90 -10.74
N GLY A 69 -1.91 -11.53 -10.36
CA GLY A 69 -2.37 -11.61 -8.98
C GLY A 69 -3.06 -10.35 -8.47
N CYS A 70 -3.38 -9.39 -9.35
CA CYS A 70 -4.14 -8.20 -9.00
C CYS A 70 -5.65 -8.50 -8.92
N HIS A 71 -6.26 -8.37 -7.73
CA HIS A 71 -7.71 -8.52 -7.53
C HIS A 71 -8.48 -7.20 -7.64
N TYR A 72 -7.79 -6.05 -7.77
CA TYR A 72 -8.38 -4.69 -7.86
C TYR A 72 -9.32 -4.30 -6.72
N LEU A 73 -9.20 -4.97 -5.58
CA LEU A 73 -9.92 -4.67 -4.34
C LEU A 73 -8.94 -4.31 -3.26
N LEU A 74 -9.36 -3.48 -2.30
CA LEU A 74 -8.53 -3.14 -1.14
C LEU A 74 -8.54 -4.31 -0.16
N SER A 75 -7.45 -5.08 -0.14
CA SER A 75 -7.26 -6.18 0.82
C SER A 75 -7.00 -5.67 2.24
N TRP A 76 -6.89 -6.60 3.20
CA TRP A 76 -6.64 -6.29 4.60
C TRP A 76 -5.39 -5.44 4.86
N GLY A 77 -4.46 -5.40 3.90
CA GLY A 77 -3.27 -4.58 3.97
C GLY A 77 -2.18 -5.05 3.01
N CYS A 78 -0.99 -4.53 3.22
CA CYS A 78 0.22 -5.05 2.59
C CYS A 78 1.39 -4.98 3.58
N GLY A 79 2.44 -5.75 3.32
CA GLY A 79 3.60 -5.82 4.19
C GLY A 79 4.89 -5.57 3.44
N PHE A 80 5.86 -4.99 4.12
CA PHE A 80 7.22 -4.86 3.61
C PHE A 80 8.22 -4.93 4.75
N GLY A 81 9.41 -5.42 4.45
CA GLY A 81 10.46 -5.52 5.45
C GLY A 81 11.83 -5.63 4.83
N ILE A 82 12.84 -5.39 5.66
CA ILE A 82 14.26 -5.43 5.26
C ILE A 82 15.09 -6.10 6.36
N GLY A 83 16.14 -6.79 5.93
CA GLY A 83 17.24 -7.21 6.80
C GLY A 83 18.09 -6.02 7.22
N LEU A 84 18.45 -5.95 8.50
CA LEU A 84 19.37 -4.96 9.03
C LEU A 84 20.81 -5.49 8.95
N VAL A 85 21.73 -4.60 8.56
CA VAL A 85 23.16 -4.90 8.57
C VAL A 85 23.64 -5.03 10.02
N VAL A 86 24.48 -6.03 10.26
CA VAL A 86 25.14 -6.25 11.55
C VAL A 86 26.64 -6.21 11.29
N ASP A 87 27.39 -5.48 12.12
CA ASP A 87 28.84 -5.36 11.97
C ASP A 87 29.50 -6.75 11.92
N GLY A 88 30.36 -6.96 10.91
CA GLY A 88 31.06 -8.23 10.69
C GLY A 88 30.29 -9.30 9.91
N ALA A 89 29.08 -9.01 9.43
CA ALA A 89 28.35 -9.91 8.55
C ALA A 89 28.64 -9.63 7.07
N GLU A 90 29.02 -10.65 6.29
CA GLU A 90 29.08 -10.56 4.82
C GLU A 90 27.66 -10.34 4.27
N GLN A 91 27.43 -9.17 3.65
CA GLN A 91 26.31 -8.85 2.75
C GLN A 91 24.94 -9.42 3.18
N SER A 92 24.31 -8.79 4.17
CA SER A 92 22.97 -9.16 4.66
C SER A 92 21.85 -8.25 4.14
N TYR A 93 21.96 -7.72 2.91
CA TYR A 93 20.90 -6.89 2.31
C TYR A 93 19.85 -7.77 1.65
N TRP A 94 18.68 -7.86 2.28
CA TRP A 94 17.49 -8.46 1.69
C TRP A 94 16.27 -7.63 2.05
N GLY A 95 15.23 -7.74 1.24
CA GLY A 95 13.94 -7.13 1.53
C GLY A 95 12.82 -7.90 0.84
N PHE A 96 11.61 -7.70 1.32
CA PHE A 96 10.41 -8.31 0.74
C PHE A 96 9.27 -7.31 0.71
N ARG A 97 8.31 -7.61 -0.15
CA ARG A 97 6.98 -7.02 -0.19
C ARG A 97 5.98 -8.16 -0.30
N ILE A 98 4.83 -8.01 0.34
CA ILE A 98 3.68 -8.90 0.21
C ILE A 98 2.42 -8.05 0.02
N GLY A 99 1.50 -8.54 -0.81
CA GLY A 99 0.13 -8.04 -0.83
C GLY A 99 -0.68 -8.64 0.31
N ASN A 100 -1.97 -8.90 0.06
CA ASN A 100 -2.80 -9.69 0.97
C ASN A 100 -3.98 -10.31 0.19
N SER A 101 -4.22 -11.60 0.38
CA SER A 101 -5.23 -12.37 -0.36
C SER A 101 -6.63 -12.31 0.26
N GLU A 102 -6.76 -11.74 1.45
CA GLU A 102 -8.01 -11.55 2.16
C GLU A 102 -8.59 -10.16 1.90
N VAL A 103 -9.79 -10.12 1.31
CA VAL A 103 -10.50 -8.88 1.03
C VAL A 103 -11.73 -8.79 1.92
N HIS A 104 -11.85 -7.69 2.66
CA HIS A 104 -13.02 -7.40 3.49
C HIS A 104 -13.81 -6.24 2.90
N HIS A 105 -15.14 -6.39 2.75
CA HIS A 105 -15.98 -5.37 2.10
C HIS A 105 -15.82 -3.98 2.73
N GLY A 106 -15.65 -3.91 4.05
CA GLY A 106 -15.50 -2.67 4.82
C GLY A 106 -14.20 -1.89 4.60
N TYR A 107 -13.21 -2.47 3.89
CA TYR A 107 -11.96 -1.77 3.56
C TYR A 107 -12.07 -0.92 2.30
N ASN A 108 -13.09 -1.15 1.48
CA ASN A 108 -13.21 -0.48 0.19
C ASN A 108 -13.60 1.00 0.36
N GLY A 109 -12.91 1.89 -0.37
CA GLY A 109 -13.23 3.31 -0.50
C GLY A 109 -13.51 3.68 -1.95
N ILE A 110 -14.72 3.39 -2.43
CA ILE A 110 -15.12 3.58 -3.84
C ILE A 110 -15.07 5.06 -4.25
N ASP A 111 -15.41 5.95 -3.32
CA ASP A 111 -15.32 7.40 -3.44
C ASP A 111 -13.88 7.88 -3.68
N VAL A 112 -12.92 7.26 -2.99
CA VAL A 112 -11.49 7.54 -3.15
C VAL A 112 -10.97 6.98 -4.46
N ALA A 113 -11.36 5.76 -4.84
CA ALA A 113 -10.99 5.18 -6.13
C ALA A 113 -11.50 6.05 -7.31
N TYR A 114 -12.73 6.55 -7.21
CA TYR A 114 -13.30 7.49 -8.18
C TYR A 114 -12.51 8.81 -8.23
N GLY A 115 -12.26 9.42 -7.06
CA GLY A 115 -11.50 10.67 -6.99
C GLY A 115 -10.06 10.52 -7.50
N ALA A 116 -9.38 9.41 -7.20
CA ALA A 116 -8.01 9.17 -7.63
C ALA A 116 -7.86 8.97 -9.15
N ARG A 117 -8.88 8.41 -9.81
CA ARG A 117 -8.91 8.28 -11.28
C ARG A 117 -8.88 9.63 -11.98
N ASP A 118 -9.60 10.60 -11.43
CA ASP A 118 -9.78 11.92 -12.03
C ASP A 118 -8.68 12.92 -11.57
N GLY A 119 -7.72 12.44 -10.77
CA GLY A 119 -6.63 13.22 -10.17
C GLY A 119 -6.94 13.63 -8.73
N CYS A 120 -5.93 13.53 -7.84
CA CYS A 120 -5.96 14.24 -6.56
C CYS A 120 -5.83 15.75 -6.80
#